data_AF-A0A7V9R5L1-F1
#
_entry.id   AF-A0A7V9R5L1-F1
#
_cell.length_a   1.000
_cell.length_b   1.000
_cell.length_c   1.000
_cell.angle_alpha   90.00
_cell.angle_beta   90.00
_cell.angle_gamma   90.00
#
_symmetry.space_group_name_H-M   'P 1'
#
loop_
_entity.id
_entity.type
_entity.pdbx_description
1 polymer ?
#
loop_
_entity_poly.entity_id
_entity_poly.type
_entity_poly.pdbx_seq_one_letter_code
_entity_poly.pdbx_strand_id
1 'polypeptide(L)' 'MGGQACVFCGAADFSRNTDLAILASAENLARLNKALKELQAEVIAVPPFHAKYLRKGTRFIFDVIMPRPPE' A
#
# COMPACT_ATOMS: atom_id res chain seq x y z
N MET A 1 25.05 -14.59 8.78
CA MET A 1 24.43 -14.70 7.44
C MET A 1 23.59 -13.44 7.28
N GLY A 2 24.03 -12.36 6.65
CA GLY A 2 24.69 -12.31 5.34
C GLY A 2 23.61 -12.23 4.28
N GLY A 3 23.14 -11.02 3.96
CA GLY A 3 22.07 -10.80 2.99
C GLY A 3 21.63 -9.34 2.96
N GLN A 4 22.51 -8.44 2.54
CA GLN A 4 22.11 -7.09 2.15
C GLN A 4 21.13 -7.22 0.98
N ALA A 5 19.87 -6.85 1.17
CA ALA A 5 18.93 -6.72 0.09
C ALA A 5 19.28 -5.45 -0.70
N CYS A 6 20.04 -5.62 -1.79
CA CYS A 6 20.24 -4.59 -2.78
C CYS A 6 18.98 -4.49 -3.64
N VAL A 7 18.11 -3.51 -3.38
CA VAL A 7 17.00 -3.20 -4.28
C VAL A 7 17.51 -2.16 -5.27
N PHE A 8 17.91 -2.63 -6.45
CA PHE A 8 18.35 -1.77 -7.53
C PHE A 8 17.11 -1.29 -8.31
N CYS A 9 16.63 -0.07 -8.02
CA CYS A 9 15.63 0.59 -8.85
C CYS A 9 16.32 1.24 -10.06
N GLY A 10 16.56 0.43 -11.10
CA GLY A 10 16.87 0.96 -12.42
C GLY A 10 15.60 1.55 -13.04
N ALA A 11 15.61 2.86 -13.31
CA ALA A 11 14.68 3.57 -14.21
C ALA A 11 13.21 3.78 -13.78
N ALA A 12 12.92 3.94 -12.48
CA ALA A 12 11.63 4.49 -12.03
C ALA A 12 11.87 5.76 -11.20
N ASP A 13 12.12 6.86 -11.90
CA ASP A 13 12.08 8.20 -11.31
C ASP A 13 10.63 8.46 -10.82
N PHE A 14 10.49 8.84 -9.54
CA PHE A 14 9.25 9.27 -8.86
C PHE A 14 8.16 8.22 -8.51
N SER A 15 8.45 7.22 -7.67
CA SER A 15 7.40 6.70 -6.76
C SER A 15 7.45 7.47 -5.44
N ARG A 16 6.38 8.20 -5.09
CA ARG A 16 6.24 8.80 -3.76
C ARG A 16 5.54 7.79 -2.86
N ASN A 17 6.31 7.11 -2.03
CA ASN A 17 5.75 6.15 -1.08
C ASN A 17 5.25 6.89 0.16
N THR A 18 4.04 6.56 0.60
CA THR A 18 3.47 7.05 1.87
C THR A 18 3.12 5.84 2.74
N ASP A 19 3.65 5.82 3.95
CA ASP A 19 3.36 4.78 4.94
C ASP A 19 2.27 5.23 5.90
N LEU A 20 1.26 4.39 6.13
CA LEU A 20 0.15 4.66 7.04
C LEU A 20 0.09 3.60 8.14
N ALA A 21 -0.09 4.04 9.39
CA ALA A 21 -0.43 3.17 10.51
C ALA A 21 -1.90 3.39 10.88
N ILE A 22 -2.72 2.34 10.79
CA ILE A 22 -4.13 2.39 11.18
C ILE A 22 -4.43 1.34 12.25
N LEU A 23 -5.31 1.68 13.20
CA LEU A 23 -5.84 0.69 14.14
C LEU A 23 -6.74 -0.29 13.39
N ALA A 24 -6.57 -1.60 13.63
CA ALA A 24 -7.29 -2.67 12.95
C ALA A 24 -8.75 -2.82 13.44
N SER A 25 -9.54 -1.75 13.37
CA SER A 25 -10.98 -1.73 13.63
C SER A 25 -11.78 -1.82 12.33
N ALA A 26 -13.01 -2.33 12.40
CA ALA A 26 -13.88 -2.44 11.23
C ALA A 26 -14.16 -1.07 10.58
N GLU A 27 -14.35 -0.04 11.40
CA GLU A 27 -14.60 1.33 10.94
C GLU A 27 -13.40 1.90 10.17
N ASN A 28 -12.19 1.77 10.69
CA ASN A 28 -10.97 2.25 10.03
C ASN A 28 -10.72 1.52 8.71
N LEU A 29 -11.03 0.22 8.66
CA LEU A 29 -10.90 -0.57 7.44
C LEU A 29 -11.91 -0.16 6.37
N ALA A 30 -13.15 0.17 6.76
CA ALA A 30 -14.13 0.72 5.84
C ALA A 30 -13.68 2.07 5.26
N ARG A 31 -13.15 2.96 6.11
CA ARG A 31 -12.61 4.27 5.69
C ARG A 31 -11.40 4.11 4.76
N LEU A 32 -10.44 3.26 5.11
CA LEU A 32 -9.26 3.00 4.28
C LEU A 32 -9.67 2.38 2.93
N ASN A 33 -10.57 1.41 2.92
CA ASN A 33 -11.05 0.80 1.68
C ASN A 33 -11.76 1.82 0.77
N LYS A 34 -12.52 2.76 1.35
CA LYS A 34 -13.13 3.87 0.59
C LYS A 34 -12.05 4.76 -0.05
N ALA A 35 -11.06 5.19 0.73
CA ALA A 35 -9.97 6.03 0.24
C ALA A 35 -9.15 5.33 -0.87
N LEU A 36 -8.82 4.05 -0.69
CA LEU A 36 -8.11 3.25 -1.69
C LEU A 36 -8.91 3.15 -2.99
N LYS A 37 -10.25 3.00 -2.93
CA LYS A 37 -11.11 3.01 -4.13
C LYS A 37 -11.14 4.36 -4.82
N GLU A 38 -11.24 5.46 -4.07
CA GLU A 38 -11.20 6.82 -4.62
C GLU A 38 -9.86 7.11 -5.33
N LEU A 39 -8.77 6.55 -4.79
CA LEU A 39 -7.43 6.62 -5.36
C LEU A 39 -7.17 5.60 -6.49
N GLN A 40 -8.15 4.77 -6.86
CA GLN A 40 -8.00 3.67 -7.82
C GLN A 40 -6.80 2.76 -7.49
N ALA A 41 -6.61 2.48 -6.19
CA ALA A 41 -5.46 1.74 -5.70
C ALA A 41 -5.66 0.23 -5.83
N GLU A 42 -4.61 -0.48 -6.25
CA GLU A 42 -4.60 -1.93 -6.39
C GLU A 42 -3.61 -2.58 -5.42
N VAL A 43 -3.99 -3.75 -4.86
CA VAL A 43 -3.10 -4.52 -3.99
C VAL A 43 -2.05 -5.20 -4.86
N ILE A 44 -0.79 -4.80 -4.70
CA ILE A 44 0.33 -5.36 -5.47
C ILE A 44 1.08 -6.48 -4.75
N ALA A 45 0.81 -6.71 -3.46
CA ALA A 45 1.51 -7.72 -2.66
C ALA A 45 0.57 -8.60 -1.83
N VAL A 46 0.89 -9.89 -1.76
CA VAL A 46 0.17 -10.95 -1.02
C VAL A 46 0.57 -10.90 0.46
N PRO A 47 -0.34 -11.07 1.43
CA PRO A 47 -1.71 -11.61 1.33
C PRO A 47 -2.77 -10.63 0.81
N PRO A 48 -3.95 -11.12 0.38
CA PRO A 48 -5.09 -10.24 0.06
C PRO A 48 -5.44 -9.33 1.24
N PHE A 49 -5.82 -8.08 0.95
CA PHE A 49 -6.17 -7.11 1.99
C PHE A 49 -7.37 -7.57 2.83
N HIS A 50 -7.11 -7.99 4.07
CA HIS A 50 -8.13 -8.51 4.97
C HIS A 50 -7.74 -8.27 6.44
N ALA A 51 -8.73 -7.91 7.26
CA ALA A 51 -8.57 -7.62 8.69
C ALA A 51 -7.81 -8.70 9.49
N LYS A 52 -7.94 -9.98 9.10
CA LYS A 52 -7.30 -11.12 9.78
C LYS A 52 -5.78 -11.07 9.72
N TYR A 53 -5.21 -10.42 8.71
CA TYR A 53 -3.78 -10.29 8.52
C TYR A 53 -3.24 -9.03 9.20
N LEU A 54 -4.00 -7.93 9.21
CA LEU A 54 -3.63 -6.72 9.96
C LEU A 54 -3.46 -7.01 11.46
N ARG A 55 -4.36 -7.82 12.03
CA ARG A 55 -4.25 -8.25 13.44
C ARG A 55 -3.00 -9.08 13.76
N LYS A 56 -2.30 -9.59 12.74
CA LYS A 56 -1.03 -10.31 12.87
C LYS A 56 0.19 -9.40 12.67
N GLY A 57 -0.01 -8.09 12.50
CA GLY A 57 1.07 -7.13 12.23
C GLY A 57 1.56 -7.12 10.77
N THR A 58 0.77 -7.66 9.83
CA THR A 58 1.14 -7.71 8.40
C THR A 58 1.07 -6.32 7.75
N ARG A 59 2.08 -5.98 6.94
CA ARG A 59 2.10 -4.80 6.08
C ARG A 59 1.47 -5.10 4.72
N PHE A 60 0.76 -4.13 4.17
CA PHE A 60 0.20 -4.17 2.82
C PHE A 60 0.84 -3.09 1.96
N ILE A 61 1.02 -3.38 0.68
CA ILE A 61 1.52 -2.44 -0.31
C ILE A 61 0.44 -2.31 -1.38
N PHE A 62 0.07 -1.06 -1.65
CA PHE A 62 -0.89 -0.69 -2.67
C PHE A 62 -0.16 0.17 -3.70
N ASP A 63 -0.41 -0.10 -4.97
CA ASP A 63 -0.07 0.84 -6.03
C ASP A 63 -1.23 1.79 -6.24
N VAL A 64 -0.92 3.07 -6.43
CA VAL A 64 -1.92 4.13 -6.60
C VAL A 64 -1.68 4.76 -7.95
N ILE A 65 -2.59 4.53 -8.89
CA ILE A 65 -2.55 5.17 -10.19
C ILE A 65 -3.05 6.60 -10.00
N MET A 66 -2.13 7.54 -9.79
CA MET A 66 -2.46 8.96 -9.79
C MET A 66 -2.84 9.39 -11.22
N PRO A 67 -4.04 9.95 -11.46
CA PRO A 67 -4.32 10.58 -12.73
C PRO A 67 -3.38 11.76 -12.92
N ARG A 68 -2.83 11.94 -14.14
CA ARG A 68 -2.05 13.14 -14.45
C ARG A 68 -2.93 14.38 -14.18
N PRO A 69 -2.42 15.41 -13.50
CA PRO A 69 -3.15 16.67 -13.39
C PRO A 69 -3.41 17.22 -14.80
N PRO A 70 -4.57 17.86 -15.04
CA PRO A 70 -4.82 18.56 -16.30
C PRO A 70 -3.78 19.69 -16.48
N GLU A 71 -3.30 19.84 -17.72
CA GLU A 71 -2.34 20.89 -18.13
C GLU A 71 -2.89 22.31 -17.97
#